data_AF-A0A538FX24-F1
#
_entry.id   AF-A0A538FX24-F1
#
_cell.length_a   1.000
_cell.length_b   1.000
_cell.length_c   1.000
_cell.angle_alpha   90.00
_cell.angle_beta   90.00
_cell.angle_gamma   90.00
#
_symmetry.space_group_name_H-M   'P 1'
#
loop_
_entity.id
_entity.type
_entity.pdbx_description
1 polymer ?
#
loop_
_entity_poly.entity_id
_entity_poly.type
_entity_poly.pdbx_seq_one_letter_code
_entity_poly.pdbx_strand_id
1 'polypeptide(L)'
;MSRLWNRIPPLVRGLALVAIAAIVVIVLSLQSVLATVGGLLQIAFFLAIAFFLFLLWRERRGDLEAWSEWNRRVFYAAIVLAVVDIGMLIGLGASGRDALAFFLVLGACAWALIRVWRAEHQA
;
A
#
# COMPACT_ATOMS: atom_id res chain seq x y z
N MET A 1 6.74 -25.83 31.16
CA MET A 1 5.93 -25.06 30.18
C MET A 1 6.69 -24.69 28.90
N SER A 2 8.00 -24.39 28.93
CA SER A 2 8.80 -24.06 27.73
C SER A 2 8.94 -25.19 26.69
N ARG A 3 8.94 -26.46 27.12
CA ARG A 3 9.08 -27.62 26.21
C ARG A 3 7.85 -27.90 25.34
N LEU A 4 6.65 -27.52 25.78
CA LEU A 4 5.42 -27.68 24.99
C LEU A 4 5.32 -26.55 23.95
N TRP A 5 5.71 -25.33 24.31
CA TRP A 5 5.68 -24.16 23.42
C TRP A 5 6.58 -24.30 22.18
N ASN A 6 7.72 -25.01 22.30
CA ASN A 6 8.61 -25.31 21.18
C ASN A 6 8.18 -26.53 20.34
N ARG A 7 7.18 -27.31 20.78
CA ARG A 7 6.63 -28.43 20.01
C ARG A 7 5.40 -28.06 19.19
N ILE A 8 4.78 -26.92 19.49
CA ILE A 8 3.62 -26.43 18.75
C ILE A 8 4.13 -25.87 17.41
N PRO A 9 3.54 -26.28 16.27
CA PRO A 9 3.92 -25.74 14.98
C PRO A 9 3.75 -24.21 14.94
N PRO A 10 4.62 -23.46 14.23
CA PRO A 10 4.66 -22.00 14.26
C PRO A 10 3.29 -21.35 13.97
N LEU A 11 2.51 -21.99 13.10
CA LEU A 11 1.20 -21.52 12.68
C LEU A 11 0.17 -21.58 13.82
N VAL A 12 0.12 -22.68 14.58
CA VAL A 12 -0.80 -22.83 15.72
C VAL A 12 -0.43 -21.83 16.83
N ARG A 13 0.86 -21.55 17.01
CA ARG A 13 1.32 -20.54 17.98
C ARG A 13 0.88 -19.13 17.60
N GLY A 14 1.02 -18.76 16.32
CA GLY A 14 0.52 -17.48 15.81
C GLY A 14 -1.00 -17.36 15.95
N LEU A 15 -1.72 -18.41 15.56
CA LEU A 15 -3.19 -18.43 15.62
C LEU A 15 -3.71 -18.39 17.05
N ALA A 16 -3.03 -19.05 18.00
CA ALA A 16 -3.35 -18.95 19.43
C ALA A 16 -3.16 -17.54 19.98
N LEU A 17 -2.09 -16.83 19.60
CA LEU A 17 -1.88 -15.43 20.00
C LEU A 17 -3.00 -14.53 19.47
N VAL A 18 -3.38 -14.69 18.20
CA VAL A 18 -4.48 -13.94 17.59
C VAL A 18 -5.81 -14.25 18.27
N ALA A 19 -6.08 -15.52 18.59
CA ALA A 19 -7.30 -15.93 19.29
C ALA A 19 -7.40 -15.31 20.69
N ILE A 20 -6.30 -15.27 21.44
CA ILE A 20 -6.26 -14.63 22.75
C ILE A 20 -6.52 -13.12 22.63
N ALA A 21 -5.87 -12.44 21.68
CA ALA A 21 -6.10 -11.01 21.43
C ALA A 21 -7.57 -10.72 21.06
N ALA A 22 -8.19 -11.57 20.23
CA ALA A 22 -9.60 -11.45 19.87
C ALA A 22 -10.53 -11.61 21.07
N ILE A 23 -10.28 -12.59 21.95
CA ILE A 23 -11.06 -12.76 23.20
C ILE A 23 -10.96 -11.51 24.06
N VAL A 24 -9.76 -10.94 24.23
CA VAL A 24 -9.56 -9.70 25.00
C VAL A 24 -10.39 -8.55 24.41
N VAL A 25 -10.36 -8.39 23.08
CA VAL A 25 -11.13 -7.35 22.39
C VAL A 25 -12.63 -7.52 22.62
N ILE A 26 -13.14 -8.76 22.57
CA ILE A 26 -14.56 -9.05 22.77
C ILE A 26 -14.98 -8.79 24.22
N VAL A 27 -14.24 -9.35 25.18
CA VAL A 27 -14.55 -9.25 26.62
C VAL A 27 -14.50 -7.81 27.11
N LEU A 28 -13.55 -7.02 26.60
CA LEU A 28 -13.41 -5.60 26.95
C LEU A 28 -14.23 -4.65 26.07
N SER A 29 -15.05 -5.18 25.15
CA SER A 29 -15.86 -4.40 24.20
C SER A 29 -15.07 -3.35 23.40
N LEU A 30 -13.83 -3.69 23.00
CA LEU A 30 -12.90 -2.79 22.30
C LEU A 30 -13.17 -2.69 20.79
N GLN A 31 -14.27 -3.23 20.27
CA GLN A 31 -14.52 -3.30 18.82
C GLN A 31 -14.61 -1.91 18.19
N SER A 32 -15.25 -0.95 18.85
CA SER A 32 -15.37 0.43 18.37
C SER A 32 -14.01 1.15 18.34
N VAL A 33 -13.21 0.95 19.38
CA VAL A 33 -11.84 1.49 19.47
C VAL A 33 -10.98 0.88 18.38
N LEU A 34 -11.03 -0.44 18.21
CA LEU A 34 -10.26 -1.15 17.18
C LEU A 34 -10.66 -0.70 15.77
N ALA A 35 -11.95 -0.51 15.50
CA ALA A 35 -12.44 0.01 14.23
C ALA A 35 -11.93 1.44 13.97
N THR A 36 -11.98 2.30 14.99
CA THR A 36 -11.50 3.68 14.91
C THR A 36 -9.99 3.74 14.67
N VAL A 37 -9.22 3.01 15.47
CA VAL A 37 -7.76 2.93 15.35
C VAL A 37 -7.37 2.30 14.01
N GLY A 38 -8.09 1.28 13.56
CA GLY A 38 -7.89 0.67 12.25
C GLY A 38 -8.10 1.66 11.11
N GLY A 39 -9.18 2.45 11.17
CA GLY A 39 -9.43 3.52 10.21
C GLY A 39 -8.34 4.59 10.21
N LEU A 40 -7.91 5.06 11.39
CA LEU A 40 -6.80 6.00 11.52
C LEU A 40 -5.49 5.43 10.96
N LEU A 41 -5.21 4.16 11.24
CA LEU A 41 -4.02 3.47 10.74
C LEU A 41 -4.05 3.34 9.21
N GLN A 42 -5.22 3.06 8.62
CA GLN A 42 -5.38 3.01 7.17
C GLN A 42 -5.10 4.37 6.52
N ILE A 43 -5.59 5.46 7.12
CA ILE A 43 -5.28 6.82 6.67
C ILE A 43 -3.78 7.12 6.83
N ALA A 44 -3.17 6.77 7.97
CA ALA A 44 -1.75 6.98 8.21
C ALA A 44 -0.87 6.20 7.21
N PHE A 45 -1.26 4.97 6.89
CA PHE A 45 -0.56 4.13 5.91
C PHE A 45 -0.69 4.70 4.49
N PHE A 46 -1.86 5.23 4.13
CA PHE A 46 -2.04 5.97 2.88
C PHE A 46 -1.11 7.18 2.80
N LEU A 47 -1.08 8.00 3.85
CA LEU A 47 -0.18 9.14 3.93
C LEU A 47 1.27 8.70 3.82
N ALA A 48 1.65 7.58 4.45
CA ALA A 48 3.01 7.05 4.36
C ALA A 48 3.38 6.67 2.90
N ILE A 49 2.49 6.00 2.17
CA ILE A 49 2.72 5.66 0.75
C ILE A 49 2.80 6.92 -0.10
N ALA A 50 1.84 7.85 0.06
CA ALA A 50 1.82 9.10 -0.69
C ALA A 50 3.09 9.93 -0.42
N PHE A 51 3.51 10.00 0.84
CA PHE A 51 4.72 10.70 1.24
C PHE A 51 5.98 10.00 0.71
N PHE A 52 6.04 8.68 0.72
CA PHE A 52 7.14 7.92 0.13
C PHE A 52 7.26 8.17 -1.38
N LEU A 53 6.14 8.10 -2.11
CA LEU A 53 6.10 8.43 -3.54
C LEU A 53 6.52 9.89 -3.80
N PHE A 54 6.10 10.81 -2.95
CA PHE A 54 6.52 12.22 -3.02
C PHE A 54 8.02 12.38 -2.78
N LEU A 55 8.61 11.69 -1.79
CA LEU A 55 10.05 11.74 -1.54
C LEU A 55 10.84 11.16 -2.71
N LEU A 56 10.42 10.00 -3.22
CA LEU A 56 11.02 9.36 -4.38
C LEU A 56 10.98 10.29 -5.60
N TRP A 57 9.83 10.92 -5.84
CA TRP A 57 9.70 11.93 -6.88
C TRP A 57 10.62 13.13 -6.65
N ARG A 58 10.66 13.66 -5.43
CA ARG A 58 11.46 14.85 -5.07
C ARG A 58 12.94 14.61 -5.32
N GLU A 59 13.45 13.44 -4.96
CA GLU A 59 14.85 13.06 -5.19
C GLU A 59 15.16 12.94 -6.68
N ARG A 60 14.23 12.38 -7.46
CA ARG A 60 14.38 12.22 -8.91
C ARG A 60 14.02 13.46 -9.74
N ARG A 61 13.53 14.53 -9.11
CA ARG A 61 13.10 15.75 -9.83
C ARG A 61 14.23 16.38 -10.64
N GLY A 62 15.47 16.34 -10.13
CA GLY A 62 16.64 16.86 -10.84
C GLY A 62 16.96 16.09 -12.12
N ASP A 63 16.87 14.77 -12.09
CA ASP A 63 17.08 13.93 -13.28
C ASP A 63 15.95 14.11 -14.32
N LEU A 64 14.71 14.34 -13.85
CA LEU A 64 13.52 14.52 -14.70
C LEU A 64 13.52 15.81 -15.53
N GLU A 65 14.32 16.81 -15.16
CA GLU A 65 14.45 18.06 -15.93
C GLU A 65 15.25 17.85 -17.23
N ALA A 66 16.11 16.83 -17.28
CA ALA A 66 16.86 16.45 -18.47
C ALA A 66 16.03 15.60 -19.46
N TRP A 67 14.89 15.05 -19.03
CA TRP A 67 14.08 14.14 -19.86
C TRP A 67 13.18 14.89 -20.83
N SER A 68 12.84 14.21 -21.93
CA SER A 68 11.82 14.67 -22.88
C SER A 68 10.50 15.04 -22.18
N GLU A 69 9.90 16.17 -22.58
CA GLU A 69 8.71 16.73 -21.94
C GLU A 69 7.51 15.77 -21.97
N TRP A 70 7.43 14.90 -22.98
CA TRP A 70 6.39 13.87 -23.08
C TRP A 70 6.59 12.74 -22.05
N ASN A 71 7.80 12.22 -21.93
CA ASN A 71 8.16 11.19 -20.94
C ASN A 71 7.94 11.69 -19.52
N ARG A 72 8.29 12.95 -19.27
CA ARG A 72 8.02 13.63 -18.01
C ARG A 72 6.53 13.65 -17.67
N ARG A 73 5.66 14.08 -18.60
CA ARG A 73 4.19 14.12 -18.39
C ARG A 73 3.60 12.75 -18.10
N VAL A 74 4.02 11.71 -18.82
CA VAL A 74 3.55 10.32 -18.60
C VAL A 74 3.95 9.80 -17.22
N PHE A 75 5.18 10.09 -16.77
CA PHE A 75 5.66 9.72 -15.45
C PHE A 75 4.83 10.40 -14.33
N TYR A 76 4.58 11.70 -14.46
CA TYR A 76 3.73 12.44 -13.53
C TYR A 76 2.29 11.91 -13.51
N ALA A 77 1.71 11.66 -14.68
CA ALA A 77 0.35 11.14 -14.80
C ALA A 77 0.23 9.76 -14.13
N ALA A 78 1.20 8.87 -14.33
CA ALA A 78 1.20 7.54 -13.70
C ALA A 78 1.27 7.60 -12.17
N ILE A 79 2.08 8.51 -11.62
CA ILE A 79 2.18 8.69 -10.16
C ILE A 79 0.87 9.25 -9.59
N VAL A 80 0.32 10.30 -10.20
CA VAL A 80 -0.95 10.89 -9.75
C VAL A 80 -2.07 9.85 -9.83
N LEU A 81 -2.15 9.09 -10.92
CA LEU A 81 -3.15 8.05 -11.10
C LEU A 81 -3.01 6.96 -10.02
N ALA A 82 -1.79 6.51 -9.71
CA ALA A 82 -1.55 5.52 -8.65
C ALA A 82 -1.97 6.03 -7.27
N VAL A 83 -1.69 7.31 -6.94
CA VAL A 83 -2.11 7.90 -5.66
C VAL A 83 -3.63 8.00 -5.58
N VAL A 84 -4.30 8.42 -6.65
CA VAL A 84 -5.76 8.50 -6.73
C VAL A 84 -6.40 7.13 -6.58
N ASP A 85 -5.86 6.10 -7.25
CA ASP A 85 -6.36 4.73 -7.23
C ASP A 85 -6.26 4.12 -5.82
N ILE A 86 -5.14 4.32 -5.11
CA ILE A 86 -4.99 3.91 -3.70
C ILE A 86 -5.93 4.71 -2.78
N GLY A 87 -6.09 6.01 -3.04
CA GLY A 87 -7.03 6.85 -2.29
C GLY A 87 -8.48 6.39 -2.44
N MET A 88 -8.89 5.99 -3.65
CA MET A 88 -10.20 5.41 -3.93
C MET A 88 -10.40 4.07 -3.22
N LEU A 89 -9.41 3.19 -3.25
CA LEU A 89 -9.46 1.89 -2.55
C LEU A 89 -9.80 2.07 -1.05
N ILE A 90 -9.19 3.07 -0.43
CA ILE A 90 -9.30 3.33 1.01
C ILE A 90 -10.57 4.11 1.35
N GLY A 91 -10.95 5.09 0.55
CA GLY A 91 -12.09 5.97 0.82
C GLY A 91 -13.46 5.39 0.45
N LEU A 92 -13.53 4.61 -0.63
CA LEU A 92 -14.79 4.00 -1.12
C LEU A 92 -14.91 2.53 -0.75
N GLY A 93 -13.78 1.87 -0.45
CA GLY A 93 -13.70 0.42 -0.28
C GLY A 93 -13.73 -0.30 -1.63
N ALA A 94 -12.84 -1.26 -1.86
CA ALA A 94 -12.97 -2.14 -3.03
C ALA A 94 -13.83 -3.36 -2.70
N SER A 95 -14.81 -3.61 -3.56
CA SER A 95 -15.58 -4.86 -3.54
C SER A 95 -15.48 -5.57 -4.89
N GLY A 96 -15.24 -6.89 -4.86
CA GLY A 96 -15.25 -7.75 -6.04
C GLY A 96 -14.44 -7.22 -7.24
N ARG A 97 -15.13 -6.66 -8.23
CA ARG A 97 -14.55 -6.16 -9.50
C ARG A 97 -13.67 -4.93 -9.31
N ASP A 98 -13.92 -4.12 -8.30
CA ASP A 98 -13.15 -2.89 -8.04
C ASP A 98 -11.74 -3.22 -7.56
N ALA A 99 -11.57 -4.33 -6.84
CA ALA A 99 -10.25 -4.81 -6.44
C ALA A 99 -9.40 -5.21 -7.66
N LEU A 100 -10.01 -5.85 -8.66
CA LEU A 100 -9.33 -6.19 -9.91
C LEU A 100 -8.96 -4.93 -10.70
N ALA A 101 -9.86 -3.94 -10.78
CA ALA A 101 -9.57 -2.67 -11.42
C ALA A 101 -8.39 -1.95 -10.76
N PHE A 102 -8.34 -1.90 -9.43
CA PHE A 102 -7.21 -1.37 -8.67
C PHE A 102 -5.89 -2.05 -9.03
N PHE A 103 -5.82 -3.39 -8.98
CA PHE A 103 -4.57 -4.09 -9.31
C PHE A 103 -4.15 -3.90 -10.77
N LEU A 104 -5.11 -3.81 -11.69
CA LEU A 104 -4.83 -3.55 -13.11
C LEU A 104 -4.32 -2.13 -13.35
N VAL A 105 -4.94 -1.12 -12.73
CA VAL A 105 -4.53 0.29 -12.83
C VAL A 105 -3.15 0.48 -12.21
N LEU A 106 -2.94 -0.04 -11.00
CA LEU A 106 -1.65 0.03 -10.32
C LEU A 106 -0.54 -0.70 -11.10
N GLY A 107 -0.87 -1.86 -11.69
CA GLY A 107 0.01 -2.58 -12.60
C GLY A 107 0.34 -1.80 -13.88
N ALA A 108 -0.65 -1.13 -14.48
CA ALA A 108 -0.45 -0.28 -15.66
C ALA A 108 0.43 0.94 -15.36
N CYS A 109 0.25 1.57 -14.19
CA CYS A 109 1.13 2.64 -13.71
C CYS A 109 2.57 2.15 -13.55
N ALA A 110 2.77 1.01 -12.88
CA ALA A 110 4.10 0.42 -12.73
C ALA A 110 4.75 0.11 -14.08
N TRP A 111 3.98 -0.46 -15.02
CA TRP A 111 4.47 -0.74 -16.36
C TRP A 111 4.86 0.53 -17.12
N ALA A 112 4.05 1.60 -17.04
CA ALA A 112 4.35 2.88 -17.66
C ALA A 112 5.64 3.48 -17.10
N LEU A 113 5.85 3.43 -15.78
CA LEU A 113 7.08 3.90 -15.13
C LEU A 113 8.31 3.11 -15.62
N ILE A 114 8.22 1.77 -15.65
CA ILE A 114 9.31 0.91 -16.12
C ILE A 114 9.61 1.16 -17.60
N ARG A 115 8.57 1.36 -18.43
CA ARG A 115 8.72 1.63 -19.86
C ARG A 115 9.44 2.96 -20.09
N VAL A 116 9.01 4.03 -19.42
CA VAL A 116 9.63 5.36 -19.53
C VAL A 116 11.09 5.29 -19.06
N TRP A 117 11.35 4.60 -17.95
CA TRP A 117 12.71 4.43 -17.44
C TRP A 117 13.63 3.70 -18.43
N ARG A 118 13.15 2.61 -19.05
CA ARG A 118 13.91 1.91 -20.10
C ARG A 118 14.14 2.75 -21.35
N ALA A 119 13.14 3.54 -21.76
CA ALA A 119 13.25 4.38 -22.95
C ALA A 119 14.34 5.45 -22.79
N GLU A 120 14.48 6.01 -21.59
CA GLU A 120 15.51 7.04 -21.32
C GLU A 120 16.89 6.44 -21.05
N HIS A 121 16.99 5.24 -20.47
CA HIS A 121 18.29 4.57 -20.23
C HIS A 121 18.88 3.88 -21.48
N GLN A 122 18.11 3.77 -22.56
CA GLN A 122 18.56 3.25 -23.85
C GLN A 122 18.79 4.36 -24.89
N ALA A 123 18.51 5.62 -24.57
CA ALA A 123 18.75 6.79 -25.40
C ALA A 123 20.09 7.45 -25.03
#